data_AF-A0ABD1JSF6-F1
#
_entry.id   AF-A0ABD1JSF6-F1
#
_cell.length_a   1.000
_cell.length_b   1.000
_cell.length_c   1.000
_cell.angle_alpha   90.00
_cell.angle_beta   90.00
_cell.angle_gamma   90.00
#
_symmetry.space_group_name_H-M   'P 1'
#
loop_
_entity.id
_entity.type
_entity.pdbx_description
1 polymer ?
#
loop_
_entity_poly.entity_id
_entity_poly.type
_entity_poly.pdbx_seq_one_letter_code
_entity_poly.pdbx_strand_id
1 'polypeptide(L)'
;MTAEAVLRLCTDPVLPFSPLDIALDVQNKLKDDPLQTTELLAAAAILRDNSTFLQSETMRPANDPKERDPAHVRMLNDVLQGLERSFLIPAPPAGLYRNLLYGLNTQSSRFSILKDAQEVKRYRPVNQTLSLVSTAITSAQRLIQSGLELFESDPDDSSH
;
A
#
# COMPACT_ATOMS: atom_id res chain seq x y z
N MET A 1 -17.46 8.59 8.88
CA MET A 1 -17.35 9.11 7.50
C MET A 1 -18.22 10.34 7.40
N THR A 2 -17.70 11.46 6.90
CA THR A 2 -18.44 12.74 6.79
C THR A 2 -18.99 12.94 5.38
N ALA A 3 -19.99 13.80 5.20
CA ALA A 3 -20.53 14.13 3.88
C ALA A 3 -19.47 14.75 2.95
N GLU A 4 -18.55 15.55 3.50
CA GLU A 4 -17.41 16.11 2.79
C GLU A 4 -16.48 15.02 2.25
N ALA A 5 -16.17 13.99 3.05
CA ALA A 5 -15.33 12.88 2.61
C ALA A 5 -15.99 12.09 1.46
N VAL A 6 -17.31 11.88 1.53
CA VAL A 6 -18.06 11.23 0.45
C VAL A 6 -18.05 12.08 -0.81
N LEU A 7 -18.29 13.39 -0.70
CA LEU A 7 -18.26 14.30 -1.84
C LEU A 7 -16.92 14.21 -2.55
N ARG A 8 -15.81 14.37 -1.81
CA ARG A 8 -14.45 14.27 -2.34
C ARG A 8 -14.16 12.94 -3.02
N LEU A 9 -14.58 11.82 -2.43
CA LEU A 9 -14.43 10.50 -3.05
C LEU A 9 -15.18 10.36 -4.38
N CYS A 10 -16.29 11.08 -4.56
CA CYS A 10 -17.12 11.01 -5.75
C CYS A 10 -16.80 12.08 -6.80
N THR A 11 -16.14 13.18 -6.41
CA THR A 11 -15.93 14.34 -7.29
C THR A 11 -14.48 14.67 -7.59
N ASP A 12 -13.54 14.30 -6.71
CA ASP A 12 -12.13 14.60 -6.94
C ASP A 12 -11.63 13.75 -8.13
N PRO A 13 -10.89 14.35 -9.08
CA PRO A 13 -10.40 13.63 -10.26
C PRO A 13 -9.45 12.50 -9.87
N VAL A 14 -8.63 12.73 -8.83
CA VAL A 14 -7.75 11.75 -8.23
C VAL A 14 -8.31 11.38 -6.86
N LEU A 15 -8.34 10.08 -6.55
CA LEU A 15 -8.86 9.58 -5.28
C LEU A 15 -8.07 10.19 -4.10
N PRO A 16 -8.75 10.66 -3.04
CA PRO A 16 -8.11 11.27 -1.87
C PRO A 16 -7.50 10.22 -0.92
N PHE A 17 -6.75 9.26 -1.48
CA PHE A 17 -6.02 8.23 -0.74
C PHE A 17 -4.54 8.58 -0.68
N SER A 18 -3.92 8.38 0.49
CA SER A 18 -2.48 8.56 0.65
C SER A 18 -1.75 7.21 0.59
N PRO A 19 -1.02 6.90 -0.49
CA PRO A 19 -0.19 5.69 -0.54
C PRO A 19 0.94 5.74 0.51
N LEU A 20 1.43 6.94 0.84
CA LEU A 20 2.49 7.14 1.81
C LEU A 20 2.05 6.72 3.23
N ASP A 21 0.82 7.04 3.63
CA ASP A 21 0.30 6.65 4.95
C ASP A 21 0.31 5.12 5.14
N ILE A 22 -0.08 4.36 4.11
CA ILE A 22 -0.03 2.89 4.12
C ILE A 22 1.42 2.40 4.21
N ALA A 23 2.33 2.98 3.43
CA ALA A 23 3.74 2.58 3.45
C ALA A 23 4.40 2.85 4.82
N LEU A 24 4.09 3.99 5.45
CA LEU A 24 4.56 4.31 6.79
C LEU A 24 3.96 3.37 7.84
N ASP A 25 2.67 3.02 7.74
CA ASP A 25 2.04 2.03 8.62
C ASP A 25 2.71 0.65 8.51
N VAL A 26 3.05 0.21 7.28
CA VAL A 26 3.82 -1.03 7.06
C VAL A 26 5.20 -0.96 7.73
N GLN A 27 5.94 0.15 7.57
CA GLN A 27 7.24 0.30 8.23
C GLN A 27 7.12 0.27 9.76
N ASN A 28 6.12 0.97 10.31
CA ASN A 28 5.86 0.99 11.75
C ASN A 28 5.46 -0.40 12.28
N LYS A 29 4.76 -1.21 11.47
CA LYS A 29 4.41 -2.60 11.80
C LYS A 29 5.57 -3.58 11.82
N LEU A 30 6.62 -3.30 11.05
CA LEU A 30 7.83 -4.10 11.02
C LEU A 30 8.85 -3.66 12.06
N LYS A 31 8.80 -2.39 12.47
CA LYS A 31 9.74 -1.82 13.43
C LYS A 31 9.74 -2.62 14.73
N ASP A 32 10.94 -3.06 15.13
CA ASP A 32 11.19 -3.85 16.34
C ASP A 32 10.47 -5.21 16.36
N ASP A 33 9.99 -5.71 15.20
CA ASP A 33 9.42 -7.05 15.10
C ASP A 33 10.56 -8.11 15.12
N PRO A 34 10.58 -9.07 16.05
CA PRO A 34 11.60 -10.12 16.11
C PRO A 34 11.63 -11.05 14.90
N LEU A 35 10.57 -11.05 14.08
CA LEU A 35 10.50 -11.82 12.83
C LEU A 35 10.88 -10.98 11.60
N GLN A 36 11.28 -9.72 11.78
CA GLN A 36 11.74 -8.87 10.67
C GLN A 36 12.99 -9.50 10.01
N THR A 37 13.03 -9.45 8.68
CA THR A 37 14.20 -9.83 7.90
C THR A 37 14.71 -8.64 7.11
N THR A 38 15.99 -8.65 6.74
CA THR A 38 16.60 -7.58 5.93
C THR A 38 15.84 -7.38 4.61
N GLU A 39 15.40 -8.45 3.98
CA GLU A 39 14.60 -8.41 2.74
C GLU A 39 13.25 -7.74 2.96
N LEU A 40 12.57 -8.04 4.07
CA LEU A 40 11.28 -7.47 4.40
C LEU A 40 11.37 -5.96 4.68
N LEU A 41 12.42 -5.55 5.41
CA LEU A 41 12.72 -4.15 5.68
C LEU A 41 13.09 -3.40 4.39
N ALA A 42 13.88 -4.02 3.52
CA ALA A 42 14.23 -3.43 2.21
C ALA A 42 12.98 -3.24 1.34
N ALA A 43 12.10 -4.23 1.25
CA ALA A 43 10.85 -4.11 0.50
C ALA A 43 9.94 -3.01 1.05
N ALA A 44 9.83 -2.88 2.39
CA ALA A 44 9.08 -1.81 3.03
C ALA A 44 9.71 -0.41 2.85
N ALA A 45 11.04 -0.33 2.75
CA ALA A 45 11.75 0.91 2.42
C ALA A 45 11.43 1.34 0.98
N ILE A 46 11.56 0.43 0.01
CA ILE A 46 11.26 0.72 -1.39
C ILE A 46 9.79 1.09 -1.56
N LEU A 47 8.86 0.39 -0.91
CA LEU A 47 7.43 0.75 -0.93
C LEU A 47 7.21 2.19 -0.46
N ARG A 48 7.87 2.62 0.62
CA ARG A 48 7.77 3.99 1.13
C ARG A 48 8.34 5.00 0.14
N ASP A 49 9.54 4.78 -0.38
CA ASP A 49 10.21 5.73 -1.26
C ASP A 49 9.37 5.92 -2.55
N ASN A 50 8.94 4.81 -3.15
CA ASN A 50 8.05 4.83 -4.31
C ASN A 50 6.69 5.47 -3.99
N SER A 51 6.12 5.23 -2.81
CA SER A 51 4.84 5.85 -2.42
C SER A 51 4.97 7.35 -2.17
N THR A 52 6.13 7.81 -1.68
CA THR A 52 6.45 9.24 -1.52
C THR A 52 6.49 9.90 -2.88
N PHE A 53 7.17 9.29 -3.84
CA PHE A 53 7.26 9.80 -5.20
C PHE A 53 5.89 9.76 -5.90
N LEU A 54 5.17 8.66 -5.82
CA LEU A 54 3.82 8.58 -6.40
C LEU A 54 2.89 9.64 -5.79
N GLN A 55 2.99 9.89 -4.49
CA GLN A 55 2.21 10.94 -3.83
C GLN A 55 2.53 12.33 -4.40
N SER A 56 3.78 12.67 -4.71
CA SER A 56 4.10 13.95 -5.35
C SER A 56 3.54 14.03 -6.77
N GLU A 57 3.63 12.94 -7.53
CA GLU A 57 3.14 12.88 -8.91
C GLU A 57 1.61 12.97 -8.99
N THR A 58 0.89 12.35 -8.04
CA THR A 58 -0.58 12.44 -7.97
C THR A 58 -1.10 13.86 -7.79
N MET A 59 -0.29 14.76 -7.24
CA MET A 59 -0.68 16.16 -7.03
C MET A 59 -0.72 16.96 -8.34
N ARG A 60 0.00 16.54 -9.39
CA ARG A 60 0.00 17.24 -10.68
C ARG A 60 -1.37 17.20 -11.36
N PRO A 61 -1.97 16.03 -11.68
CA PRO A 61 -3.32 15.95 -12.25
C PRO A 61 -4.43 16.40 -11.28
N ALA A 62 -4.18 16.35 -9.96
CA ALA A 62 -5.11 16.91 -8.98
C ALA A 62 -5.23 18.43 -9.13
N ASN A 63 -4.11 19.13 -9.38
CA ASN A 63 -4.06 20.60 -9.40
C ASN A 63 -4.15 21.22 -10.80
N ASP A 64 -3.63 20.58 -11.84
CA ASP A 64 -3.68 21.08 -13.23
C ASP A 64 -4.70 20.30 -14.07
N PRO A 65 -5.81 20.93 -14.53
CA PRO A 65 -6.76 20.31 -15.44
C PRO A 65 -6.18 19.80 -16.77
N LYS A 66 -5.03 20.33 -17.23
CA LYS A 66 -4.39 19.93 -18.49
C LYS A 66 -3.72 18.56 -18.39
N GLU A 67 -3.26 18.18 -17.21
CA GLU A 67 -2.65 16.87 -16.94
C GLU A 67 -3.70 15.78 -16.63
N ARG A 68 -5.01 16.10 -16.75
CA ARG A 68 -6.12 15.17 -16.48
C ARG A 68 -6.53 14.37 -17.70
N ASP A 69 -5.59 13.69 -18.34
CA ASP A 69 -5.96 12.69 -19.33
C ASP A 69 -6.86 11.62 -18.66
N PRO A 70 -8.09 11.37 -19.14
CA PRO A 70 -9.02 10.47 -18.47
C PRO A 70 -8.51 9.03 -18.32
N ALA A 71 -7.68 8.55 -19.26
CA ALA A 71 -7.12 7.21 -19.17
C ALA A 71 -6.02 7.15 -18.10
N HIS A 72 -5.09 8.12 -18.10
CA HIS A 72 -4.04 8.21 -17.08
C HIS A 72 -4.61 8.38 -15.66
N VAL A 73 -5.58 9.29 -15.49
CA VAL A 73 -6.23 9.51 -14.20
C VAL A 73 -6.97 8.24 -13.73
N ARG A 74 -7.61 7.51 -14.65
CA ARG A 74 -8.27 6.25 -14.31
C ARG A 74 -7.26 5.20 -13.86
N MET A 75 -6.16 5.02 -14.60
CA MET A 75 -5.10 4.07 -14.24
C MET A 75 -4.48 4.41 -12.88
N LEU A 76 -4.23 5.69 -12.62
CA LEU A 76 -3.77 6.17 -11.33
C LEU A 76 -4.75 5.84 -10.20
N ASN A 77 -6.05 6.09 -10.40
CA ASN A 77 -7.08 5.77 -9.42
C ASN A 77 -7.20 4.25 -9.18
N ASP A 78 -7.02 3.43 -10.21
CA ASP A 78 -6.99 1.97 -10.07
C ASP A 78 -5.79 1.52 -9.21
N VAL A 79 -4.62 2.15 -9.36
CA VAL A 79 -3.45 1.93 -8.50
C VAL A 79 -3.73 2.34 -7.05
N LEU A 80 -4.25 3.55 -6.81
CA LEU A 80 -4.55 4.06 -5.47
C LEU A 80 -5.61 3.19 -4.77
N GLN A 81 -6.66 2.78 -5.48
CA GLN A 81 -7.69 1.90 -4.94
C GLN A 81 -7.16 0.46 -4.72
N GLY A 82 -6.25 0.01 -5.57
CA GLY A 82 -5.68 -1.34 -5.51
C GLY A 82 -4.69 -1.53 -4.36
N LEU A 83 -4.05 -0.46 -3.88
CA LEU A 83 -2.98 -0.54 -2.88
C LEU A 83 -3.41 -1.25 -1.59
N GLU A 84 -4.55 -0.87 -1.02
CA GLU A 84 -5.05 -1.52 0.19
C GLU A 84 -5.37 -3.00 -0.06
N ARG A 85 -5.83 -3.33 -1.27
CA ARG A 85 -6.19 -4.70 -1.66
C ARG A 85 -4.97 -5.63 -1.75
N SER A 86 -3.77 -5.10 -2.01
CA SER A 86 -2.53 -5.89 -1.99
C SER A 86 -2.25 -6.56 -0.64
N PHE A 87 -2.89 -6.10 0.43
CA PHE A 87 -2.74 -6.64 1.78
C PHE A 87 -3.83 -7.65 2.18
N LEU A 88 -4.71 -8.05 1.24
CA LEU A 88 -5.71 -9.08 1.49
C LEU A 88 -5.12 -10.49 1.34
N ILE A 89 -5.18 -11.29 2.39
CA ILE A 89 -4.81 -12.71 2.33
C ILE A 89 -6.04 -13.60 2.07
N PRO A 90 -5.96 -14.70 1.30
CA PRO A 90 -7.14 -15.50 0.96
C PRO A 90 -7.73 -16.29 2.14
N ALA A 91 -6.89 -16.75 3.07
CA ALA A 91 -7.30 -17.56 4.21
C ALA A 91 -6.59 -17.07 5.48
N PRO A 92 -7.15 -16.11 6.23
CA PRO A 92 -6.60 -15.69 7.52
C PRO A 92 -6.82 -16.78 8.58
N PRO A 93 -5.91 -16.91 9.57
CA PRO A 93 -6.19 -17.70 10.77
C PRO A 93 -7.46 -17.22 11.49
N ALA A 94 -8.11 -18.12 12.22
CA ALA A 94 -9.31 -17.78 12.98
C ALA A 94 -9.01 -16.68 14.02
N GLY A 95 -9.90 -15.69 14.11
CA GLY A 95 -9.71 -14.55 15.00
C GLY A 95 -8.80 -13.45 14.45
N LEU A 96 -8.33 -13.53 13.19
CA LEU A 96 -7.58 -12.47 12.53
C LEU A 96 -8.34 -11.89 11.33
N TYR A 97 -8.06 -10.64 11.02
CA TYR A 97 -8.59 -9.99 9.82
C TYR A 97 -7.92 -10.50 8.56
N ARG A 98 -8.67 -10.43 7.46
CA ARG A 98 -8.20 -10.76 6.12
C ARG A 98 -7.22 -9.73 5.57
N ASN A 99 -7.41 -8.45 5.89
CA ASN A 99 -6.48 -7.39 5.52
C ASN A 99 -5.38 -7.31 6.58
N LEU A 100 -4.12 -7.50 6.15
CA LEU A 100 -2.96 -7.50 7.03
C LEU A 100 -2.68 -6.15 7.71
N LEU A 101 -3.15 -5.04 7.14
CA LEU A 101 -2.98 -3.71 7.72
C LEU A 101 -3.76 -3.57 9.04
N TYR A 102 -4.87 -4.30 9.17
CA TYR A 102 -5.78 -4.17 10.31
C TYR A 102 -5.60 -5.29 11.33
N GLY A 103 -5.74 -4.92 12.59
CA GLY A 103 -5.71 -5.83 13.73
C GLY A 103 -6.89 -5.59 14.65
N LEU A 104 -7.28 -6.60 15.44
CA LEU A 104 -8.31 -6.44 16.47
C LEU A 104 -7.83 -5.57 17.63
N ASN A 105 -6.51 -5.51 17.85
CA ASN A 105 -5.91 -4.68 18.88
C ASN A 105 -5.26 -3.45 18.27
N THR A 106 -5.86 -2.28 18.47
CA THR A 106 -5.35 -0.98 18.00
C THR A 106 -4.09 -0.50 18.73
N GLN A 107 -3.73 -1.13 19.86
CA GLN A 107 -2.52 -0.80 20.62
C GLN A 107 -1.28 -1.56 20.14
N SER A 108 -1.46 -2.60 19.32
CA SER A 108 -0.34 -3.34 18.74
C SER A 108 0.14 -2.63 17.49
N SER A 109 1.37 -2.13 17.52
CA SER A 109 2.01 -1.59 16.31
C SER A 109 2.31 -2.68 15.29
N ARG A 110 2.41 -3.96 15.65
CA ARG A 110 2.86 -5.07 14.79
C ARG A 110 1.76 -5.71 13.93
N PHE A 111 2.15 -6.40 12.86
CA PHE A 111 1.25 -7.28 12.10
C PHE A 111 0.66 -8.37 13.01
N SER A 112 -0.68 -8.42 13.12
CA SER A 112 -1.36 -9.36 14.02
C SER A 112 -1.05 -10.81 13.68
N ILE A 113 -0.85 -11.13 12.40
CA ILE A 113 -0.52 -12.49 11.95
C ILE A 113 0.92 -12.90 12.34
N LEU A 114 1.89 -11.98 12.35
CA LEU A 114 3.26 -12.25 12.79
C LEU A 114 3.30 -12.47 14.30
N LYS A 115 2.57 -11.63 15.04
CA LYS A 115 2.40 -11.79 16.49
C LYS A 115 1.78 -13.15 16.84
N ASP A 116 0.68 -13.53 16.19
CA ASP A 116 0.01 -14.82 16.41
C ASP A 116 0.94 -16.00 16.10
N ALA A 117 1.68 -15.94 14.98
CA ALA A 117 2.62 -17.00 14.60
C ALA A 117 3.75 -17.17 15.63
N GLN A 118 4.18 -16.08 16.27
CA GLN A 118 5.20 -16.10 17.31
C GLN A 118 4.68 -16.63 18.65
N GLU A 119 3.53 -16.13 19.11
CA GLU A 119 3.00 -16.38 20.45
C GLU A 119 2.24 -17.70 20.55
N VAL A 120 1.42 -18.02 19.54
CA VAL A 120 0.44 -19.08 19.65
C VAL A 120 0.96 -20.40 19.07
N LYS A 121 1.95 -20.39 18.14
CA LYS A 121 2.60 -21.55 17.47
C LYS A 121 1.67 -22.69 16.96
N ARG A 122 0.35 -22.59 17.14
CA ARG A 122 -0.61 -23.70 16.99
C ARG A 122 -1.20 -23.83 15.59
N TYR A 123 -1.14 -22.78 14.77
CA TYR A 123 -1.99 -22.70 13.55
C TYR A 123 -1.23 -22.56 12.23
N ARG A 124 -0.06 -21.91 12.18
CA ARG A 124 0.70 -21.73 10.94
C ARG A 124 2.21 -21.63 11.20
N PRO A 125 3.07 -22.27 10.38
CA PRO A 125 4.52 -22.07 10.44
C PRO A 125 4.89 -20.60 10.22
N VAL A 126 5.81 -20.08 11.05
CA VAL A 126 6.33 -18.70 10.96
C VAL A 126 6.77 -18.35 9.52
N ASN A 127 7.44 -19.27 8.84
CA ASN A 127 7.90 -19.07 7.47
C ASN A 127 6.76 -18.82 6.47
N GLN A 128 5.63 -19.50 6.63
CA GLN A 128 4.46 -19.28 5.77
C GLN A 128 3.84 -17.91 6.03
N THR A 129 3.76 -17.49 7.29
CA THR A 129 3.26 -16.17 7.65
C THR A 129 4.17 -15.05 7.12
N LEU A 130 5.49 -15.20 7.26
CA LEU A 130 6.47 -14.26 6.70
C LEU A 130 6.36 -14.17 5.18
N SER A 131 6.19 -15.30 4.49
CA SER A 131 5.98 -15.32 3.05
C SER A 131 4.72 -14.55 2.64
N LEU A 132 3.63 -14.63 3.41
CA LEU A 132 2.41 -13.86 3.13
C LEU A 132 2.61 -12.36 3.29
N VAL A 133 3.25 -11.93 4.38
CA VAL A 133 3.55 -10.50 4.61
C VAL A 133 4.50 -9.97 3.53
N SER A 134 5.56 -10.72 3.22
CA SER A 134 6.51 -10.38 2.15
C SER A 134 5.85 -10.29 0.77
N THR A 135 4.98 -11.25 0.45
CA THR A 135 4.23 -11.24 -0.82
C THR A 135 3.29 -10.05 -0.91
N ALA A 136 2.59 -9.71 0.18
CA ALA A 136 1.71 -8.54 0.23
C ALA A 136 2.47 -7.24 0.01
N ILE A 137 3.59 -7.03 0.71
CA ILE A 137 4.44 -5.84 0.56
C ILE A 137 5.03 -5.76 -0.84
N THR A 138 5.54 -6.87 -1.37
CA THR A 138 6.09 -6.94 -2.74
C THR A 138 5.00 -6.66 -3.79
N SER A 139 3.77 -7.15 -3.57
CA SER A 139 2.64 -6.86 -4.45
C SER A 139 2.27 -5.38 -4.42
N ALA A 140 2.24 -4.76 -3.25
CA ALA A 140 1.99 -3.32 -3.10
C ALA A 140 3.08 -2.51 -3.80
N GLN A 141 4.35 -2.89 -3.61
CA GLN A 141 5.49 -2.24 -4.26
C GLN A 141 5.36 -2.26 -5.78
N ARG A 142 5.05 -3.42 -6.37
CA ARG A 142 4.87 -3.55 -7.83
C ARG A 142 3.71 -2.73 -8.35
N LEU A 143 2.61 -2.66 -7.60
CA LEU A 143 1.47 -1.84 -7.97
C LEU A 143 1.83 -0.35 -7.97
N ILE A 144 2.52 0.14 -6.94
CA ILE A 144 3.01 1.52 -6.91
C ILE A 144 3.98 1.79 -8.06
N GLN A 145 4.91 0.88 -8.33
CA GLN A 145 5.84 0.99 -9.45
C GLN A 145 5.09 1.15 -10.79
N SER A 146 4.05 0.35 -11.02
CA SER A 146 3.24 0.48 -12.24
C SER A 146 2.50 1.83 -12.32
N GLY A 147 2.18 2.45 -11.18
CA GLY A 147 1.62 3.80 -11.15
C GLY A 147 2.66 4.89 -11.48
N LEU A 148 3.92 4.69 -11.09
CA LEU A 148 5.01 5.60 -11.42
C LEU A 148 5.35 5.58 -12.91
N GLU A 149 5.31 4.40 -13.53
CA GLU A 149 5.55 4.23 -14.97
C GLU A 149 4.55 5.03 -15.84
N LEU A 150 3.36 5.35 -15.32
CA LEU A 150 2.38 6.22 -16.00
C LEU A 150 2.89 7.65 -16.18
N PHE A 151 3.78 8.11 -15.31
CA PHE A 151 4.35 9.46 -15.35
C PHE A 151 5.68 9.51 -16.11
N GLU A 152 6.34 8.37 -16.30
CA GLU A 152 7.59 8.25 -17.08
C GLU A 152 7.34 8.14 -18.58
N SER A 153 6.12 7.79 -18.99
CA SER A 153 5.77 7.49 -20.39
C SER A 153 5.13 8.65 -21.14
N ASP A 154 5.27 9.89 -20.63
CA ASP A 154 4.80 11.08 -21.35
C ASP A 154 5.63 11.29 -22.63
N PRO A 155 5.04 11.16 -23.84
CA PRO A 155 5.78 11.19 -25.09
C PRO A 155 6.34 12.57 -25.46
N ASP A 156 5.98 13.63 -24.72
CA ASP A 156 6.40 15.01 -25.00
C ASP A 156 7.85 15.31 -24.58
N ASP A 157 8.53 14.41 -23.87
CA ASP A 157 9.96 14.56 -23.55
C ASP A 157 10.90 14.07 -24.68
N SER A 158 10.34 13.67 -25.83
CA SER A 158 11.09 13.22 -27.01
C SER A 158 11.29 14.31 -28.09
N SER A 159 11.04 15.58 -27.76
CA SER A 159 11.14 16.71 -28.69
C SER A 159 12.10 17.82 -28.23
N HIS A 160 13.38 17.52 -28.09
CA HIS A 160 14.45 18.54 -28.07
C HIS A 160 15.65 18.12 -28.92
#